data_AF-A0A0A1H9F7-F1
#
_entry.id   AF-A0A0A1H9F7-F1
#
_cell.length_a   1.000
_cell.length_b   1.000
_cell.length_c   1.000
_cell.angle_alpha   90.00
_cell.angle_beta   90.00
_cell.angle_gamma   90.00
#
_symmetry.space_group_name_H-M   'P 1'
#
loop_
_entity.id
_entity.type
_entity.pdbx_description
1 polymer ?
#
loop_
_entity_poly.entity_id
_entity_poly.type
_entity_poly.pdbx_seq_one_letter_code
_entity_poly.pdbx_strand_id
1 'polypeptide(L)'
;MRPDPERDFAGGLAGNLLSGFAFWFFLPGAWRRVRASGSQLLGLFLLNLALGVTYDFYAVGTGAGQFDPLALPAVSFWALPALAAAWWIAGLVGQGTNGPPGGARRGFVPLATAAFALSCIESLAASALAVAADAIPAIDRRYDTLSWAPLIWLALAYAVAAVRFPESAAANAAATGNPENATPPHPSASLPPWRRTAAFVLAFGLTLAPQWAIDPGAQLWNAPPDANTAQAGDTQSEQTFYSQFDLLDEALAAVTPAQSGRTQLFTISFAGDGTQDVFLHEATAADAIMDNVFDTSGHDIVLANNSAHPDAHPFATASSLERAIDTMADRMNPGSDVLAVFLTSHGSPDHRLVVSLPPYQFDDITPQALRSMLDEAGIRYRVIIVSACYSGAFVAPLETPDTMVITASAADRSSFGCRDGAQWTDFGRAFFADALARDGSFEDAFRSAVKAIAARETREHEIPSQPQIFIGNGIRERLRTLQTHRGDGGSFADT
;
A
#
# COMPACT_ATOMS: atom_id res chain seq x y z
N MET A 1 42.28 -38.71 -3.53
CA MET A 1 40.95 -38.62 -2.88
C MET A 1 40.35 -37.26 -3.20
N ARG A 2 39.34 -37.17 -4.07
CA ARG A 2 38.53 -35.94 -4.14
C ARG A 2 37.77 -35.83 -2.81
N PRO A 3 37.79 -34.68 -2.12
CA PRO A 3 37.00 -34.51 -0.91
C PRO A 3 35.52 -34.77 -1.25
N ASP A 4 34.88 -35.55 -0.39
CA ASP A 4 33.46 -35.87 -0.45
C ASP A 4 32.65 -34.57 -0.57
N PRO A 5 31.81 -34.37 -1.61
CA PRO A 5 31.08 -33.11 -1.82
C PRO A 5 30.16 -32.72 -0.65
N GLU A 6 29.87 -33.63 0.28
CA GLU A 6 29.15 -33.32 1.52
C GLU A 6 30.01 -32.64 2.61
N ARG A 7 31.35 -32.65 2.50
CA ARG A 7 32.25 -32.10 3.54
C ARG A 7 32.48 -30.59 3.47
N ASP A 8 32.18 -29.92 2.37
CA ASP A 8 32.34 -28.46 2.22
C ASP A 8 31.01 -27.76 1.94
N PHE A 9 30.11 -27.83 2.93
CA PHE A 9 28.81 -27.18 2.87
C PHE A 9 28.93 -25.66 2.64
N ALA A 10 29.85 -25.00 3.36
CA ALA A 10 30.04 -23.56 3.29
C ALA A 10 30.58 -23.10 1.92
N GLY A 11 31.59 -23.80 1.37
CA GLY A 11 32.09 -23.53 0.02
C GLY A 11 31.04 -23.79 -1.06
N GLY A 12 30.19 -24.80 -0.87
CA GLY A 12 29.03 -25.04 -1.72
C GLY A 12 28.03 -23.87 -1.71
N LEU A 13 27.72 -23.34 -0.52
CA LEU A 13 26.73 -22.27 -0.34
C LEU A 13 27.25 -20.95 -0.93
N ALA A 14 28.51 -20.62 -0.69
CA ALA A 14 29.18 -19.49 -1.33
C ALA A 14 29.22 -19.63 -2.87
N GLY A 15 29.50 -20.83 -3.38
CA GLY A 15 29.47 -21.12 -4.83
C GLY A 15 28.08 -20.94 -5.43
N ASN A 16 27.03 -21.34 -4.72
CA ASN A 16 25.64 -21.15 -5.13
C ASN A 16 25.24 -19.67 -5.11
N LEU A 17 25.60 -18.89 -4.09
CA LEU A 17 25.36 -17.44 -4.04
C LEU A 17 26.07 -16.69 -5.18
N LEU A 18 27.33 -17.05 -5.47
CA LEU A 18 28.06 -16.53 -6.63
C LEU A 18 27.40 -16.91 -7.96
N SER A 19 26.72 -18.06 -8.00
CA SER A 19 25.90 -18.45 -9.16
C SER A 19 24.64 -17.61 -9.24
N GLY A 20 23.94 -17.38 -8.12
CA GLY A 20 22.80 -16.48 -8.01
C GLY A 20 23.12 -15.08 -8.51
N PHE A 21 24.21 -14.49 -8.05
CA PHE A 21 24.72 -13.19 -8.53
C PHE A 21 25.02 -13.23 -10.04
N ALA A 22 25.66 -14.30 -10.52
CA ALA A 22 25.92 -14.45 -11.95
C ALA A 22 24.63 -14.58 -12.78
N PHE A 23 23.60 -15.27 -12.27
CA PHE A 23 22.28 -15.34 -12.91
C PHE A 23 21.59 -13.99 -12.92
N TRP A 24 21.66 -13.23 -11.81
CA TRP A 24 21.09 -11.89 -11.66
C TRP A 24 21.57 -10.92 -12.74
N PHE A 25 22.84 -11.04 -13.15
CA PHE A 25 23.45 -10.24 -14.23
C PHE A 25 23.56 -10.99 -15.56
N PHE A 26 22.85 -12.11 -15.73
CA PHE A 26 22.82 -12.92 -16.96
C PHE A 26 24.18 -13.40 -17.47
N LEU A 27 25.17 -13.54 -16.58
CA LEU A 27 26.54 -13.88 -16.91
C LEU A 27 26.67 -15.34 -17.41
N PRO A 28 27.54 -15.60 -18.40
CA PRO A 28 27.74 -16.94 -18.93
C PRO A 28 28.44 -17.85 -17.89
N GLY A 29 28.13 -19.14 -17.94
CA GLY A 29 28.79 -20.14 -17.09
C GLY A 29 28.36 -20.13 -15.62
N ALA A 30 27.33 -19.37 -15.23
CA ALA A 30 26.76 -19.39 -13.88
C ALA A 30 26.46 -20.82 -13.39
N TRP A 31 25.92 -21.66 -14.28
CA TRP A 31 25.63 -23.08 -14.04
C TRP A 31 26.85 -23.95 -13.68
N ARG A 32 28.10 -23.53 -13.97
CA ARG A 32 29.32 -24.29 -13.60
C ARG A 32 29.59 -24.30 -12.10
N ARG A 33 29.11 -23.28 -11.40
CA ARG A 33 29.35 -23.06 -9.97
C ARG A 33 28.25 -23.63 -9.09
N VAL A 34 27.11 -24.01 -9.67
CA VAL A 34 25.98 -24.60 -8.95
C VAL A 34 26.39 -25.94 -8.34
N ARG A 35 26.29 -26.02 -7.01
CA ARG A 35 26.48 -27.23 -6.19
C ARG A 35 25.11 -27.64 -5.67
N ALA A 36 24.44 -28.50 -6.42
CA ALA A 36 23.06 -28.91 -6.15
C ALA A 36 23.01 -30.13 -5.22
N SER A 37 22.45 -29.97 -4.02
CA SER A 37 22.13 -31.06 -3.10
C SER A 37 20.94 -30.66 -2.22
N GLY A 38 20.31 -31.64 -1.55
CA GLY A 38 19.24 -31.35 -0.58
C GLY A 38 19.72 -30.47 0.58
N SER A 39 20.94 -30.69 1.07
CA SER A 39 21.55 -29.85 2.11
C SER A 39 21.75 -28.42 1.63
N GLN A 40 22.23 -28.22 0.39
CA GLN A 40 22.43 -26.87 -0.18
C GLN A 40 21.11 -26.13 -0.38
N LEU A 41 20.04 -26.81 -0.80
CA LEU A 41 18.70 -26.23 -0.89
C LEU A 41 18.20 -25.76 0.48
N LEU A 42 18.29 -26.62 1.49
CA LEU A 42 17.91 -26.27 2.86
C LEU A 42 18.77 -25.10 3.38
N GLY A 43 20.07 -25.10 3.09
CA GLY A 43 20.97 -24.02 3.46
C GLY A 43 20.60 -22.67 2.84
N LEU A 44 20.29 -22.65 1.55
CA LEU A 44 19.85 -21.43 0.86
C LEU A 44 18.47 -20.97 1.35
N PHE A 45 17.57 -21.89 1.65
CA PHE A 45 16.27 -21.58 2.25
C PHE A 45 16.42 -20.90 3.62
N LEU A 46 17.19 -21.51 4.52
CA LEU A 46 17.46 -20.96 5.84
C LEU A 46 18.20 -19.62 5.76
N LEU A 47 19.12 -19.47 4.82
CA LEU A 47 19.78 -18.20 4.56
C LEU A 47 18.78 -17.14 4.08
N ASN A 48 17.89 -17.48 3.15
CA ASN A 48 16.87 -16.56 2.67
C ASN A 48 15.95 -16.09 3.81
N LEU A 49 15.50 -17.01 4.69
CA LEU A 49 14.74 -16.65 5.89
C LEU A 49 15.53 -15.71 6.80
N ALA A 50 16.81 -16.00 7.03
CA ALA A 50 17.67 -15.14 7.83
C ALA A 50 17.84 -13.74 7.22
N LEU A 51 17.96 -13.65 5.88
CA LEU A 51 18.02 -12.39 5.15
C LEU A 51 16.71 -11.61 5.23
N GLY A 52 15.55 -12.28 5.14
CA GLY A 52 14.24 -11.65 5.31
C GLY A 52 14.13 -10.92 6.66
N VAL A 53 14.61 -11.56 7.73
CA VAL A 53 14.61 -10.98 9.09
C VAL A 53 15.59 -9.80 9.23
N THR A 54 16.62 -9.67 8.38
CA THR A 54 17.61 -8.59 8.55
C THR A 54 17.04 -7.19 8.33
N TYR A 55 16.03 -7.03 7.47
CA TYR A 55 15.31 -5.75 7.35
C TYR A 55 14.44 -5.51 8.59
N ASP A 56 13.71 -6.53 9.05
CA ASP A 56 12.89 -6.43 10.25
C ASP A 56 13.74 -6.03 11.48
N PHE A 57 14.98 -6.53 11.59
CA PHE A 57 15.94 -6.10 12.61
C PHE A 57 16.36 -4.63 12.47
N TYR A 58 16.46 -4.11 11.24
CA TYR A 58 16.75 -2.71 10.99
C TYR A 58 15.53 -1.83 11.37
N ALA A 59 14.32 -2.25 11.00
CA ALA A 59 13.09 -1.50 11.23
C ALA A 59 12.65 -1.50 12.71
N VAL A 60 12.69 -2.66 13.37
CA VAL A 60 12.21 -2.85 14.75
C VAL A 60 13.33 -2.74 15.78
N GLY A 61 14.57 -3.05 15.39
CA GLY A 61 15.70 -3.19 16.30
C GLY A 61 15.82 -4.60 16.90
N THR A 62 17.04 -5.07 17.09
CA THR A 62 17.33 -6.44 17.58
C THR A 62 16.99 -6.67 19.05
N GLY A 63 16.86 -5.60 19.85
CA GLY A 63 16.55 -5.67 21.28
C GLY A 63 15.10 -5.38 21.63
N ALA A 64 14.32 -4.93 20.64
CA ALA A 64 12.95 -4.45 20.81
C ALA A 64 11.98 -5.20 19.89
N GLY A 65 12.31 -6.45 19.51
CA GLY A 65 11.49 -7.31 18.67
C GLY A 65 11.25 -8.71 19.26
N GLN A 66 10.24 -9.41 18.76
CA GLN A 66 9.89 -10.79 19.05
C GLN A 66 9.73 -11.60 17.76
N PHE A 67 10.15 -12.86 17.81
CA PHE A 67 10.00 -13.78 16.70
C PHE A 67 8.56 -14.31 16.63
N ASP A 68 7.89 -14.14 15.49
CA ASP A 68 6.56 -14.71 15.24
C ASP A 68 6.65 -16.04 14.47
N PRO A 69 6.45 -17.20 15.13
CA PRO A 69 6.47 -18.49 14.46
C PRO A 69 5.25 -18.71 13.55
N LEU A 70 4.16 -17.96 13.72
CA LEU A 70 2.95 -18.10 12.89
C LEU A 70 3.10 -17.44 11.53
N ALA A 71 4.03 -16.50 11.36
CA ALA A 71 4.37 -15.92 10.06
C ALA A 71 5.18 -16.89 9.18
N LEU A 72 5.82 -17.92 9.75
CA LEU A 72 6.70 -18.87 9.02
C LEU A 72 6.06 -19.48 7.76
N PRO A 73 4.80 -19.96 7.77
CA PRO A 73 4.16 -20.49 6.57
C PRO A 73 4.02 -19.45 5.46
N ALA A 74 3.67 -18.21 5.79
CA ALA A 74 3.48 -17.13 4.82
C ALA A 74 4.81 -16.71 4.19
N VAL A 75 5.82 -16.40 5.01
CA VAL A 75 7.15 -15.97 4.52
C VAL A 75 7.90 -17.09 3.79
N SER A 76 7.56 -18.36 4.04
CA SER A 76 8.16 -19.51 3.36
C SER A 76 7.40 -19.93 2.10
N PHE A 77 6.23 -19.33 1.84
CA PHE A 77 5.32 -19.82 0.81
C PHE A 77 5.94 -19.79 -0.59
N TRP A 78 6.81 -18.81 -0.88
CA TRP A 78 7.53 -18.67 -2.15
C TRP A 78 8.35 -19.90 -2.55
N ALA A 79 8.79 -20.72 -1.58
CA ALA A 79 9.60 -21.89 -1.83
C ALA A 79 8.84 -22.98 -2.60
N LEU A 80 7.54 -23.15 -2.32
CA LEU A 80 6.68 -24.14 -2.97
C LEU A 80 6.53 -23.91 -4.49
N PRO A 81 6.14 -22.71 -4.97
CA PRO A 81 6.04 -22.44 -6.40
C PRO A 81 7.41 -22.43 -7.08
N ALA A 82 8.50 -22.04 -6.41
CA ALA A 82 9.85 -22.17 -6.94
C ALA A 82 10.24 -23.64 -7.18
N LEU A 83 9.91 -24.53 -6.24
CA LEU A 83 10.10 -25.98 -6.39
C LEU A 83 9.19 -26.56 -7.49
N ALA A 84 7.92 -26.13 -7.56
CA ALA A 84 7.00 -26.55 -8.61
C ALA A 84 7.49 -26.13 -10.01
N ALA A 85 7.98 -24.90 -10.16
CA ALA A 85 8.60 -24.41 -11.38
C ALA A 85 9.80 -25.26 -11.76
N ALA A 86 10.74 -25.48 -10.85
CA ALA A 86 11.92 -26.32 -11.07
C ALA A 86 11.54 -27.74 -11.50
N TRP A 87 10.50 -28.32 -10.89
CA TRP A 87 10.01 -29.67 -11.20
C TRP A 87 9.44 -29.76 -12.61
N TRP A 88 8.53 -28.85 -12.98
CA TRP A 88 7.93 -28.85 -14.32
C TRP A 88 8.94 -28.53 -15.42
N ILE A 89 9.83 -27.57 -15.19
CA ILE A 89 10.91 -27.23 -16.13
C ILE A 89 11.85 -28.43 -16.33
N ALA A 90 12.24 -29.11 -15.25
CA ALA A 90 13.07 -30.32 -15.35
C ALA A 90 12.37 -31.43 -16.15
N GLY A 91 11.05 -31.55 -16.01
CA GLY A 91 10.21 -32.44 -16.84
C GLY A 91 10.27 -32.10 -18.33
N LEU A 92 10.14 -30.82 -18.70
CA LEU A 92 10.24 -30.35 -20.09
C LEU A 92 11.62 -30.63 -20.71
N VAL A 93 12.67 -30.53 -19.91
CA VAL A 93 14.06 -30.82 -20.31
C VAL A 93 14.29 -32.33 -20.44
N GLY A 94 13.75 -33.14 -19.53
CA GLY A 94 13.99 -34.58 -19.46
C GLY A 94 13.32 -35.41 -20.56
N GLN A 95 12.19 -34.96 -21.12
CA GLN A 95 11.39 -35.71 -22.11
C GLN A 95 11.98 -35.78 -23.53
N GLY A 96 13.19 -35.27 -23.78
CA GLY A 96 13.79 -35.21 -25.13
C GLY A 96 15.04 -36.05 -25.35
N THR A 97 15.53 -36.76 -24.33
CA THR A 97 16.77 -37.56 -24.43
C THR A 97 16.41 -39.05 -24.33
N ASN A 98 16.91 -39.88 -25.25
CA ASN A 98 16.80 -41.36 -25.22
C ASN A 98 17.59 -41.99 -24.05
N GLY A 99 17.73 -41.27 -22.93
CA GLY A 99 18.44 -41.70 -21.74
C GLY A 99 17.56 -42.53 -20.80
N PRO A 100 18.18 -43.21 -19.82
CA PRO A 100 17.45 -44.07 -18.88
C PRO A 100 16.36 -43.30 -18.11
N PRO A 101 15.25 -43.97 -17.71
CA PRO A 101 14.16 -43.36 -16.97
C PRO A 101 14.68 -42.68 -15.70
N GLY A 102 14.55 -41.34 -15.63
CA GLY A 102 15.09 -40.52 -14.53
C GLY A 102 15.62 -39.13 -14.90
N GLY A 103 15.65 -38.77 -16.19
CA GLY A 103 16.14 -37.45 -16.67
C GLY A 103 15.48 -36.25 -16.01
N ALA A 104 14.17 -36.29 -15.76
CA ALA A 104 13.43 -35.23 -15.06
C ALA A 104 13.92 -35.04 -13.61
N ARG A 105 14.33 -36.11 -12.92
CA ARG A 105 14.85 -36.03 -11.54
C ARG A 105 16.24 -35.40 -11.47
N ARG A 106 17.03 -35.46 -12.55
CA ARG A 106 18.41 -34.93 -12.59
C ARG A 106 18.46 -33.41 -12.74
N GLY A 107 17.49 -32.80 -13.42
CA GLY A 107 17.43 -31.35 -13.61
C GLY A 107 16.79 -30.57 -12.47
N PHE A 108 15.94 -31.23 -11.68
CA PHE A 108 15.17 -30.61 -10.61
C PHE A 108 16.03 -29.91 -9.56
N VAL A 109 16.95 -30.64 -8.93
CA VAL A 109 17.76 -30.10 -7.81
C VAL A 109 18.60 -28.89 -8.26
N PRO A 110 19.32 -28.92 -9.40
CA PRO A 110 20.02 -27.73 -9.90
C PRO A 110 19.11 -26.54 -10.20
N LEU A 111 17.94 -26.75 -10.80
CA LEU A 111 16.99 -25.68 -11.11
C LEU A 111 16.39 -25.06 -9.84
N ALA A 112 16.10 -25.88 -8.83
CA ALA A 112 15.66 -25.42 -7.53
C ALA A 112 16.78 -24.64 -6.82
N THR A 113 18.03 -25.14 -6.86
CA THR A 113 19.18 -24.46 -6.25
C THR A 113 19.42 -23.10 -6.88
N ALA A 114 19.26 -22.97 -8.20
CA ALA A 114 19.35 -21.69 -8.89
C ALA A 114 18.25 -20.71 -8.46
N ALA A 115 17.00 -21.18 -8.33
CA ALA A 115 15.90 -20.35 -7.85
C ALA A 115 16.17 -19.82 -6.44
N PHE A 116 16.54 -20.70 -5.51
CA PHE A 116 16.77 -20.33 -4.10
C PHE A 116 17.99 -19.42 -3.96
N ALA A 117 19.06 -19.66 -4.73
CA ALA A 117 20.23 -18.77 -4.73
C ALA A 117 19.89 -17.37 -5.26
N LEU A 118 19.04 -17.29 -6.29
CA LEU A 118 18.55 -16.01 -6.81
C LEU A 118 17.61 -15.32 -5.80
N SER A 119 16.74 -16.05 -5.09
CA SER A 119 15.89 -15.50 -4.03
C SER A 119 16.71 -14.84 -2.92
N CYS A 120 17.86 -15.41 -2.54
CA CYS A 120 18.77 -14.72 -1.60
C CYS A 120 19.29 -13.37 -2.12
N ILE A 121 19.58 -13.26 -3.42
CA ILE A 121 20.00 -11.99 -4.04
C ILE A 121 18.85 -11.01 -4.10
N GLU A 122 17.66 -11.49 -4.42
CA GLU A 122 16.44 -10.69 -4.44
C GLU A 122 16.14 -10.10 -3.06
N SER A 123 16.18 -10.90 -1.99
CA SER A 123 15.90 -10.39 -0.65
C SER A 123 16.90 -9.32 -0.23
N LEU A 124 18.18 -9.47 -0.58
CA LEU A 124 19.18 -8.42 -0.38
C LEU A 124 18.85 -7.13 -1.16
N ALA A 125 18.41 -7.26 -2.41
CA ALA A 125 18.04 -6.12 -3.24
C ALA A 125 16.77 -5.42 -2.73
N ALA A 126 15.78 -6.18 -2.28
CA ALA A 126 14.55 -5.68 -1.69
C ALA A 126 14.84 -4.94 -0.37
N SER A 127 15.59 -5.54 0.56
CA SER A 127 15.99 -4.88 1.80
C SER A 127 16.83 -3.62 1.55
N ALA A 128 17.75 -3.65 0.57
CA ALA A 128 18.54 -2.46 0.22
C ALA A 128 17.65 -1.33 -0.35
N LEU A 129 16.63 -1.67 -1.14
CA LEU A 129 15.66 -0.71 -1.64
C LEU A 129 14.81 -0.11 -0.52
N ALA A 130 14.37 -0.93 0.44
CA ALA A 130 13.63 -0.50 1.61
C ALA A 130 14.45 0.50 2.47
N VAL A 131 15.69 0.14 2.81
CA VAL A 131 16.61 1.04 3.52
C VAL A 131 16.90 2.32 2.73
N ALA A 132 16.97 2.23 1.40
CA ALA A 132 17.14 3.41 0.56
C ALA A 132 15.91 4.31 0.54
N ALA A 133 14.70 3.75 0.68
CA ALA A 133 13.46 4.51 0.83
C ALA A 133 13.51 5.36 2.11
N ASP A 134 13.94 4.76 3.23
CA ASP A 134 14.07 5.47 4.52
C ASP A 134 15.02 6.69 4.45
N ALA A 135 16.05 6.61 3.61
CA ALA A 135 17.05 7.67 3.46
C ALA A 135 16.76 8.66 2.32
N ILE A 136 15.96 8.28 1.32
CA ILE A 136 15.82 9.03 0.06
C ILE A 136 14.33 9.28 -0.23
N PRO A 137 13.83 10.51 0.02
CA PRO A 137 12.40 10.86 -0.15
C PRO A 137 11.84 10.68 -1.57
N ALA A 138 12.70 10.60 -2.60
CA ALA A 138 12.28 10.32 -3.97
C ALA A 138 12.00 8.83 -4.22
N ILE A 139 12.68 7.94 -3.47
CA ILE A 139 12.45 6.49 -3.53
C ILE A 139 11.22 6.14 -2.71
N ASP A 140 11.11 6.68 -1.50
CA ASP A 140 9.97 6.53 -0.60
C ASP A 140 8.62 6.80 -1.28
N ARG A 141 8.48 7.98 -1.91
CA ARG A 141 7.27 8.37 -2.65
C ARG A 141 6.88 7.45 -3.82
N ARG A 142 7.78 6.57 -4.28
CA ARG A 142 7.54 5.60 -5.36
C ARG A 142 7.72 4.17 -4.88
N TYR A 143 7.86 3.95 -3.59
CA TYR A 143 8.26 2.66 -3.04
C TYR A 143 7.27 1.57 -3.40
N ASP A 144 5.96 1.84 -3.38
CA ASP A 144 4.91 0.90 -3.81
C ASP A 144 5.11 0.36 -5.22
N THR A 145 5.62 1.20 -6.14
CA THR A 145 5.91 0.76 -7.52
C THR A 145 7.30 0.13 -7.62
N LEU A 146 8.29 0.68 -6.90
CA LEU A 146 9.69 0.24 -6.97
C LEU A 146 9.92 -1.10 -6.26
N SER A 147 9.15 -1.43 -5.23
CA SER A 147 9.24 -2.66 -4.44
C SER A 147 9.03 -3.92 -5.29
N TRP A 148 8.32 -3.82 -6.41
CA TRP A 148 8.17 -4.90 -7.38
C TRP A 148 9.41 -5.15 -8.24
N ALA A 149 10.32 -4.19 -8.36
CA ALA A 149 11.44 -4.29 -9.29
C ALA A 149 12.41 -5.44 -8.97
N PRO A 150 12.85 -5.67 -7.72
CA PRO A 150 13.68 -6.83 -7.36
C PRO A 150 13.03 -8.16 -7.73
N LEU A 151 11.73 -8.30 -7.45
CA LEU A 151 11.00 -9.53 -7.71
C LEU A 151 10.78 -9.79 -9.21
N ILE A 152 10.41 -8.77 -9.99
CA ILE A 152 10.29 -8.89 -11.45
C ILE A 152 11.65 -9.28 -12.05
N TRP A 153 12.74 -8.71 -11.52
CA TRP A 153 14.09 -9.03 -11.96
C TRP A 153 14.49 -10.47 -11.60
N LEU A 154 14.15 -10.94 -10.39
CA LEU A 154 14.29 -12.35 -9.99
C LEU A 154 13.59 -13.29 -10.97
N ALA A 155 12.32 -13.02 -11.27
CA ALA A 155 11.51 -13.83 -12.18
C ALA A 155 12.15 -13.91 -13.58
N LEU A 156 12.63 -12.77 -14.09
CA LEU A 156 13.31 -12.69 -15.38
C LEU A 156 14.65 -13.44 -15.38
N ALA A 157 15.49 -13.23 -14.36
CA ALA A 157 16.78 -13.89 -14.20
C ALA A 157 16.62 -15.41 -14.13
N TYR A 158 15.63 -15.87 -13.36
CA TYR A 158 15.34 -17.30 -13.24
C TYR A 158 14.83 -17.89 -14.55
N ALA A 159 13.94 -17.20 -15.26
CA ALA A 159 13.43 -17.65 -16.55
C ALA A 159 14.53 -17.78 -17.61
N VAL A 160 15.46 -16.82 -17.68
CA VAL A 160 16.62 -16.91 -18.58
C VAL A 160 17.57 -18.05 -18.17
N ALA A 161 17.81 -18.23 -16.88
CA ALA A 161 18.64 -19.33 -16.38
C ALA A 161 18.04 -20.69 -16.75
N ALA A 162 16.73 -20.87 -16.58
CA ALA A 162 15.99 -22.09 -16.91
C ALA A 162 16.09 -22.45 -18.40
N VAL A 163 15.93 -21.46 -19.29
CA VAL A 163 16.04 -21.67 -20.75
C VAL A 163 17.47 -22.09 -21.16
N ARG A 164 18.51 -21.57 -20.48
CA ARG A 164 19.93 -21.86 -20.74
C ARG A 164 20.47 -23.10 -20.01
N PHE A 165 19.67 -23.73 -19.16
CA PHE A 165 20.09 -24.90 -18.37
C PHE A 165 20.57 -26.09 -19.23
N PRO A 166 19.88 -26.50 -20.32
CA PRO A 166 20.28 -27.66 -21.12
C PRO A 166 21.64 -27.48 -21.81
N GLU A 167 21.88 -26.28 -22.35
CA GLU A 167 23.14 -25.93 -23.03
C GLU A 167 24.31 -25.94 -22.05
N SER A 168 24.09 -25.41 -20.85
CA SER A 168 25.07 -25.41 -19.77
C SER A 168 25.36 -26.82 -19.23
N ALA A 169 24.33 -27.66 -19.10
CA ALA A 169 24.47 -29.04 -18.65
C ALA A 169 25.29 -29.87 -19.65
N ALA A 170 25.04 -29.70 -20.95
CA ALA A 170 25.80 -30.34 -22.01
C ALA A 170 27.28 -29.88 -22.03
N ALA A 171 27.52 -28.57 -21.89
CA ALA A 171 28.87 -28.01 -21.83
C ALA A 171 29.67 -28.51 -20.61
N ASN A 172 29.02 -28.67 -19.46
CA ASN A 172 29.66 -29.19 -18.24
C ASN A 172 29.98 -30.68 -18.32
N ALA A 173 29.12 -31.47 -18.98
CA ALA A 173 29.39 -32.88 -19.25
C ALA A 173 30.57 -33.06 -20.21
N ALA A 174 30.66 -32.25 -21.27
CA ALA A 174 31.78 -32.25 -22.21
C ALA A 174 33.13 -31.90 -21.56
N ALA A 175 33.13 -31.00 -20.56
CA ALA A 175 34.35 -30.60 -19.84
C ALA A 175 34.85 -31.63 -18.82
N THR A 176 34.07 -32.66 -18.48
CA THR A 176 34.37 -33.63 -17.42
C THR A 176 34.64 -35.06 -17.93
N GLY A 177 34.58 -35.31 -19.25
CA GLY A 177 34.77 -36.62 -19.88
C GLY A 177 36.19 -36.88 -20.43
N ASN A 178 36.62 -38.15 -20.36
CA ASN A 178 37.88 -38.68 -20.91
C ASN A 178 37.95 -38.47 -22.46
N PRO A 179 39.05 -37.89 -23.03
CA PRO A 179 39.11 -37.48 -24.44
C PRO A 179 38.95 -38.59 -25.50
N GLU A 180 39.06 -39.88 -25.15
CA GLU A 180 38.95 -40.99 -26.11
C GLU A 180 37.51 -41.36 -26.53
N ASN A 181 36.49 -40.86 -25.84
CA ASN A 181 35.07 -41.07 -26.20
C ASN A 181 34.32 -39.76 -26.55
N ALA A 182 35.07 -38.71 -26.92
CA ALA A 182 34.50 -37.41 -27.27
C ALA A 182 33.79 -37.47 -28.64
N THR A 183 32.56 -37.98 -28.69
CA THR A 183 31.62 -37.58 -29.73
C THR A 183 31.40 -36.07 -29.64
N PRO A 184 31.51 -35.30 -30.75
CA PRO A 184 31.31 -33.86 -30.73
C PRO A 184 29.92 -33.53 -30.17
N PRO A 185 29.73 -32.37 -29.50
CA PRO A 185 28.42 -31.96 -29.02
C PRO A 185 27.47 -31.91 -30.21
N HIS A 186 26.49 -32.82 -30.24
CA HIS A 186 25.44 -32.76 -31.23
C HIS A 186 24.70 -31.41 -31.09
N PRO A 187 24.38 -30.71 -32.20
CA PRO A 187 23.63 -29.44 -32.19
C PRO A 187 22.20 -29.54 -31.60
N SER A 188 21.78 -30.73 -31.15
CA SER A 188 20.50 -31.04 -30.52
C SER A 188 20.42 -30.75 -29.01
N ALA A 189 21.41 -30.08 -28.41
CA ALA A 189 21.34 -29.68 -26.99
C ALA A 189 20.38 -28.51 -26.72
N SER A 190 19.86 -27.86 -27.77
CA SER A 190 18.87 -26.80 -27.67
C SER A 190 17.46 -27.37 -27.56
N LEU A 191 16.69 -26.89 -26.58
CA LEU A 191 15.26 -27.20 -26.49
C LEU A 191 14.52 -26.66 -27.73
N PRO A 192 13.50 -27.38 -28.24
CA PRO A 192 12.64 -26.84 -29.28
C PRO A 192 11.95 -25.54 -28.79
N PRO A 193 11.62 -24.59 -29.69
CA PRO A 193 11.14 -23.25 -29.32
C PRO A 193 10.00 -23.25 -28.30
N TRP A 194 8.98 -24.10 -28.49
CA TRP A 194 7.82 -24.16 -27.58
C TRP A 194 8.20 -24.59 -26.15
N ARG A 195 9.20 -25.48 -25.99
CA ARG A 195 9.68 -25.90 -24.65
C ARG A 195 10.47 -24.79 -23.97
N ARG A 196 11.21 -23.98 -24.73
CA ARG A 196 11.87 -22.78 -24.20
C ARG A 196 10.85 -21.75 -23.74
N THR A 197 9.83 -21.48 -24.56
CA THR A 197 8.72 -20.59 -24.19
C THR A 197 7.99 -21.11 -22.95
N ALA A 198 7.66 -22.40 -22.90
CA ALA A 198 7.00 -22.99 -21.73
C ALA A 198 7.87 -22.91 -20.47
N ALA A 199 9.17 -23.22 -20.56
CA ALA A 199 10.10 -23.10 -19.43
C ALA A 199 10.21 -21.65 -18.93
N PHE A 200 10.27 -20.67 -19.85
CA PHE A 200 10.28 -19.26 -19.51
C PHE A 200 9.00 -18.83 -18.78
N VAL A 201 7.83 -19.17 -19.35
CA VAL A 201 6.52 -18.81 -18.78
C VAL A 201 6.32 -19.45 -17.41
N LEU A 202 6.69 -20.72 -17.23
CA LEU A 202 6.60 -21.40 -15.93
C LEU A 202 7.52 -20.75 -14.89
N ALA A 203 8.78 -20.48 -15.25
CA ALA A 203 9.72 -19.84 -14.35
C ALA A 203 9.25 -18.42 -13.96
N PHE A 204 8.88 -17.60 -14.94
CA PHE A 204 8.48 -16.21 -14.70
C PHE A 204 7.14 -16.12 -13.96
N GLY A 205 6.14 -16.85 -14.45
CA GLY A 205 4.77 -16.81 -13.94
C GLY A 205 4.66 -17.38 -12.52
N LEU A 206 5.32 -18.50 -12.21
CA LEU A 206 5.24 -19.10 -10.88
C LEU A 206 6.08 -18.36 -9.84
N THR A 207 7.05 -17.55 -10.24
CA THR A 207 7.74 -16.63 -9.32
C THR A 207 6.87 -15.43 -8.95
N LEU A 208 6.08 -14.89 -9.88
CA LEU A 208 5.26 -13.70 -9.66
C LEU A 208 3.84 -13.98 -9.14
N ALA A 209 3.18 -15.02 -9.63
CA ALA A 209 1.79 -15.34 -9.27
C ALA A 209 1.53 -15.50 -7.76
N PRO A 210 2.45 -16.05 -6.94
CA PRO A 210 2.22 -16.21 -5.51
C PRO A 210 2.03 -14.89 -4.75
N GLN A 211 2.54 -13.77 -5.26
CA GLN A 211 2.45 -12.48 -4.57
C GLN A 211 1.01 -11.97 -4.40
N TRP A 212 0.09 -12.45 -5.24
CA TRP A 212 -1.33 -12.11 -5.15
C TRP A 212 -2.07 -12.88 -4.05
N ALA A 213 -1.41 -13.86 -3.44
CA ALA A 213 -1.97 -14.75 -2.43
C ALA A 213 -1.20 -14.74 -1.10
N ILE A 214 -0.05 -14.05 -1.04
CA ILE A 214 0.75 -13.89 0.17
C ILE A 214 0.33 -12.58 0.82
N ASP A 215 0.12 -12.61 2.14
CA ASP A 215 -0.04 -11.42 2.96
C ASP A 215 1.29 -10.63 2.97
N PRO A 216 1.35 -9.41 2.41
CA PRO A 216 2.57 -8.59 2.40
C PRO A 216 3.04 -8.21 3.81
N GLY A 217 2.14 -8.25 4.80
CA GLY A 217 2.42 -7.87 6.19
C GLY A 217 3.04 -8.98 7.04
N ALA A 218 3.17 -10.20 6.53
CA ALA A 218 3.76 -11.30 7.30
C ALA A 218 5.26 -11.10 7.52
N GLN A 219 5.65 -10.72 8.75
CA GLN A 219 7.03 -10.52 9.17
C GLN A 219 7.40 -11.53 10.26
N LEU A 220 8.64 -12.04 10.20
CA LEU A 220 9.14 -13.01 11.19
C LEU A 220 9.59 -12.36 12.48
N TRP A 221 9.88 -11.06 12.44
CA TRP A 221 10.36 -10.30 13.58
C TRP A 221 9.55 -9.03 13.72
N ASN A 222 8.65 -9.05 14.69
CA ASN A 222 7.72 -7.96 14.95
C ASN A 222 8.14 -7.23 16.23
N ALA A 223 7.74 -5.98 16.43
CA ALA A 223 7.83 -5.39 17.76
C ALA A 223 7.05 -6.30 18.76
N PRO A 224 7.52 -6.51 20.01
CA PRO A 224 6.79 -7.20 21.03
C PRO A 224 5.38 -6.60 21.07
N PRO A 225 4.32 -7.40 20.88
CA PRO A 225 3.09 -7.02 21.53
C PRO A 225 3.45 -6.98 23.02
N ASP A 226 3.20 -5.87 23.72
CA ASP A 226 3.41 -5.89 25.17
C ASP A 226 2.58 -7.06 25.71
N ALA A 227 3.11 -7.81 26.67
CA ALA A 227 2.41 -8.98 27.21
C ALA A 227 1.05 -8.62 27.85
N ASN A 228 0.82 -7.32 28.10
CA ASN A 228 -0.48 -6.76 28.38
C ASN A 228 -1.30 -6.47 27.10
N THR A 229 -0.74 -5.97 26.00
CA THR A 229 -1.39 -5.65 24.71
C THR A 229 -1.67 -6.82 23.77
N ALA A 230 -1.19 -8.05 23.99
CA ALA A 230 -1.68 -9.20 23.17
C ALA A 230 -3.05 -9.68 23.68
N GLN A 231 -3.17 -9.87 24.99
CA GLN A 231 -4.41 -10.30 25.63
C GLN A 231 -5.35 -9.11 25.87
N ALA A 232 -4.80 -7.94 26.20
CA ALA A 232 -5.54 -6.68 26.09
C ALA A 232 -5.70 -6.24 24.65
N GLY A 233 -4.98 -6.71 23.64
CA GLY A 233 -5.23 -6.31 22.24
C GLY A 233 -6.45 -6.99 21.66
N ASP A 234 -6.65 -8.29 21.92
CA ASP A 234 -7.91 -8.98 21.61
C ASP A 234 -9.06 -8.44 22.48
N THR A 235 -8.82 -8.21 23.78
CA THR A 235 -9.84 -7.70 24.69
C THR A 235 -10.14 -6.20 24.45
N GLN A 236 -9.15 -5.39 24.05
CA GLN A 236 -9.29 -3.98 23.67
C GLN A 236 -9.88 -3.88 22.29
N SER A 237 -9.56 -4.76 21.34
CA SER A 237 -10.27 -4.80 20.06
C SER A 237 -11.76 -5.12 20.27
N GLU A 238 -12.08 -6.10 21.13
CA GLU A 238 -13.48 -6.38 21.49
C GLU A 238 -14.13 -5.21 22.26
N GLN A 239 -13.45 -4.63 23.25
CA GLN A 239 -13.96 -3.49 24.03
C GLN A 239 -14.13 -2.23 23.18
N THR A 240 -13.14 -1.89 22.35
CA THR A 240 -13.19 -0.82 21.35
C THR A 240 -14.36 -1.05 20.42
N PHE A 241 -14.53 -2.25 19.87
CA PHE A 241 -15.66 -2.53 18.98
C PHE A 241 -17.02 -2.31 19.67
N TYR A 242 -17.19 -2.75 20.91
CA TYR A 242 -18.43 -2.50 21.65
C TYR A 242 -18.58 -1.03 22.11
N SER A 243 -17.48 -0.34 22.41
CA SER A 243 -17.50 1.08 22.80
C SER A 243 -17.85 2.00 21.62
N GLN A 244 -17.59 1.58 20.38
CA GLN A 244 -17.91 2.37 19.19
C GLN A 244 -19.39 2.72 19.08
N PHE A 245 -20.29 1.85 19.54
CA PHE A 245 -21.72 2.14 19.52
C PHE A 245 -22.04 3.32 20.44
N ASP A 246 -21.50 3.32 21.66
CA ASP A 246 -21.69 4.37 22.65
C ASP A 246 -21.01 5.68 22.20
N LEU A 247 -19.79 5.62 21.66
CA LEU A 247 -19.08 6.79 21.13
C LEU A 247 -19.86 7.45 20.00
N LEU A 248 -20.38 6.65 19.07
CA LEU A 248 -21.19 7.17 17.97
C LEU A 248 -22.48 7.79 18.52
N ASP A 249 -23.22 7.09 19.38
CA ASP A 249 -24.45 7.61 19.96
C ASP A 249 -24.23 8.92 20.75
N GLU A 250 -23.13 9.04 21.48
CA GLU A 250 -22.74 10.27 22.17
C GLU A 250 -22.45 11.42 21.19
N ALA A 251 -21.65 11.16 20.15
CA ALA A 251 -21.34 12.15 19.12
C ALA A 251 -22.61 12.63 18.38
N LEU A 252 -23.52 11.70 18.02
CA LEU A 252 -24.79 12.04 17.37
C LEU A 252 -25.73 12.82 18.31
N ALA A 253 -25.75 12.48 19.61
CA ALA A 253 -26.58 13.17 20.60
C ALA A 253 -26.11 14.60 20.86
N ALA A 254 -24.80 14.87 20.75
CA ALA A 254 -24.20 16.18 20.98
C ALA A 254 -24.60 17.25 19.96
N VAL A 255 -25.02 16.86 18.74
CA VAL A 255 -25.43 17.79 17.69
C VAL A 255 -26.68 18.57 18.11
N THR A 256 -26.57 19.86 18.36
CA THR A 256 -27.71 20.70 18.75
C THR A 256 -28.62 21.05 17.56
N PRO A 257 -29.95 21.16 17.75
CA PRO A 257 -30.85 21.66 16.71
C PRO A 257 -30.50 23.06 16.24
N ALA A 258 -30.73 23.33 14.96
CA ALA A 258 -30.50 24.62 14.36
C ALA A 258 -31.34 25.74 14.99
N GLN A 259 -30.74 26.90 15.13
CA GLN A 259 -31.34 28.14 15.62
C GLN A 259 -32.18 28.80 14.52
N SER A 260 -33.39 29.21 14.90
CA SER A 260 -34.29 29.90 13.97
C SER A 260 -33.74 31.27 13.52
N GLY A 261 -33.93 31.59 12.25
CA GLY A 261 -33.69 32.95 11.71
C GLY A 261 -32.26 33.25 11.28
N ARG A 262 -31.35 32.27 11.31
CA ARG A 262 -29.99 32.36 10.76
C ARG A 262 -29.69 31.12 9.92
N THR A 263 -28.84 31.27 8.91
CA THR A 263 -28.27 30.13 8.17
C THR A 263 -27.05 29.64 8.93
N GLN A 264 -27.00 28.36 9.25
CA GLN A 264 -25.89 27.75 9.98
C GLN A 264 -25.16 26.71 9.12
N LEU A 265 -23.89 26.48 9.47
CA LEU A 265 -23.08 25.42 8.91
C LEU A 265 -23.05 24.25 9.90
N PHE A 266 -23.43 23.08 9.42
CA PHE A 266 -23.22 21.80 10.10
C PHE A 266 -22.03 21.10 9.44
N THR A 267 -21.19 20.41 10.20
CA THR A 267 -19.96 19.80 9.68
C THR A 267 -19.86 18.33 10.03
N ILE A 268 -19.43 17.52 9.06
CA ILE A 268 -18.95 16.17 9.30
C ILE A 268 -17.52 16.10 8.76
N SER A 269 -16.55 15.82 9.63
CA SER A 269 -15.17 15.54 9.26
C SER A 269 -14.92 14.04 9.35
N PHE A 270 -14.43 13.43 8.27
CA PHE A 270 -14.28 11.99 8.12
C PHE A 270 -12.84 11.64 7.73
N ALA A 271 -12.14 10.90 8.61
CA ALA A 271 -10.80 10.38 8.39
C ALA A 271 -10.84 8.87 8.13
N GLY A 272 -10.72 8.46 6.86
CA GLY A 272 -11.02 7.09 6.42
C GLY A 272 -9.96 6.04 6.71
N ASP A 273 -8.67 6.37 6.60
CA ASP A 273 -7.57 5.44 6.86
C ASP A 273 -6.95 5.69 8.23
N GLY A 274 -6.98 4.66 9.08
CA GLY A 274 -6.43 4.68 10.43
C GLY A 274 -5.05 4.06 10.58
N THR A 275 -4.41 3.65 9.47
CA THR A 275 -3.01 3.23 9.47
C THR A 275 -2.05 4.42 9.60
N GLN A 276 -2.52 5.65 9.34
CA GLN A 276 -1.71 6.86 9.36
C GLN A 276 -2.38 7.98 10.16
N ASP A 277 -1.62 8.68 11.01
CA ASP A 277 -2.17 9.74 11.88
C ASP A 277 -2.60 11.00 11.12
N VAL A 278 -2.04 11.25 9.93
CA VAL A 278 -2.26 12.48 9.16
C VAL A 278 -3.74 12.74 8.87
N PHE A 279 -4.54 11.69 8.64
CA PHE A 279 -5.96 11.83 8.33
C PHE A 279 -6.77 12.22 9.57
N LEU A 280 -6.48 11.63 10.73
CA LEU A 280 -7.07 12.03 12.00
C LEU A 280 -6.73 13.50 12.33
N HIS A 281 -5.44 13.87 12.22
CA HIS A 281 -5.00 15.25 12.47
C HIS A 281 -5.67 16.24 11.52
N GLU A 282 -5.75 15.92 10.24
CA GLU A 282 -6.38 16.78 9.25
C GLU A 282 -7.89 16.92 9.48
N ALA A 283 -8.61 15.85 9.83
CA ALA A 283 -10.04 15.91 10.13
C ALA A 283 -10.33 16.75 11.39
N THR A 284 -9.59 16.52 12.47
CA THR A 284 -9.77 17.26 13.74
C THR A 284 -9.36 18.73 13.61
N ALA A 285 -8.30 19.03 12.86
CA ALA A 285 -7.86 20.40 12.67
C ALA A 285 -8.77 21.17 11.67
N ALA A 286 -9.28 20.49 10.63
CA ALA A 286 -10.28 21.09 9.74
C ALA A 286 -11.57 21.42 10.49
N ASP A 287 -12.01 20.52 11.38
CA ASP A 287 -13.16 20.74 12.25
C ASP A 287 -12.99 21.98 13.14
N ALA A 288 -11.86 22.07 13.86
CA ALA A 288 -11.54 23.23 14.69
C ALA A 288 -11.46 24.55 13.88
N ILE A 289 -10.96 24.51 12.64
CA ILE A 289 -10.93 25.70 11.77
C ILE A 289 -12.35 26.07 11.32
N MET A 290 -13.19 25.10 10.96
CA MET A 290 -14.57 25.36 10.58
C MET A 290 -15.37 25.94 11.75
N ASP A 291 -15.16 25.46 12.97
CA ASP A 291 -15.75 26.03 14.18
C ASP A 291 -15.35 27.50 14.37
N ASN A 292 -14.05 27.78 14.36
CA ASN A 292 -13.53 29.13 14.52
C ASN A 292 -14.03 30.11 13.44
N VAL A 293 -14.20 29.66 12.20
CA VAL A 293 -14.60 30.50 11.07
C VAL A 293 -16.11 30.66 10.98
N PHE A 294 -16.89 29.61 11.25
CA PHE A 294 -18.32 29.54 10.95
C PHE A 294 -19.23 29.29 12.16
N ASP A 295 -18.70 29.24 13.38
CA ASP A 295 -19.46 28.99 14.63
C ASP A 295 -20.21 27.65 14.56
N THR A 296 -19.47 26.58 14.24
CA THR A 296 -20.03 25.23 14.10
C THR A 296 -20.13 24.50 15.43
N SER A 297 -19.74 25.11 16.54
CA SER A 297 -19.77 24.52 17.89
C SER A 297 -21.13 23.90 18.21
N GLY A 298 -21.14 22.58 18.40
CA GLY A 298 -22.37 21.83 18.66
C GLY A 298 -23.21 21.57 17.41
N HIS A 299 -22.65 21.75 16.23
CA HIS A 299 -23.20 21.40 14.91
C HIS A 299 -22.20 20.55 14.09
N ASP A 300 -21.19 20.00 14.77
CA ASP A 300 -20.08 19.26 14.22
C ASP A 300 -20.06 17.79 14.67
N ILE A 301 -19.55 16.91 13.80
CA ILE A 301 -19.20 15.52 14.11
C ILE A 301 -17.84 15.22 13.47
N VAL A 302 -16.93 14.62 14.24
CA VAL A 302 -15.69 14.01 13.72
C VAL A 302 -15.80 12.48 13.80
N LEU A 303 -15.69 11.83 12.65
CA LEU A 303 -15.55 10.38 12.50
C LEU A 303 -14.12 10.07 12.07
N ALA A 304 -13.40 9.23 12.80
CA ALA A 304 -12.01 8.95 12.47
C ALA A 304 -11.60 7.52 12.77
N ASN A 305 -10.90 6.92 11.82
CA ASN A 305 -10.15 5.69 12.03
C ASN A 305 -8.74 6.05 12.49
N ASN A 306 -8.24 5.45 13.56
CA ASN A 306 -6.85 5.56 14.00
C ASN A 306 -6.46 4.37 14.86
N SER A 307 -5.42 3.65 14.45
CA SER A 307 -4.94 2.44 15.15
C SER A 307 -4.29 2.74 16.51
N ALA A 308 -3.67 3.91 16.67
CA ALA A 308 -3.05 4.32 17.93
C ALA A 308 -4.07 4.85 18.96
N HIS A 309 -5.18 5.43 18.49
CA HIS A 309 -6.21 6.06 19.31
C HIS A 309 -7.63 5.61 18.88
N PRO A 310 -7.94 4.30 18.95
CA PRO A 310 -9.18 3.77 18.37
C PRO A 310 -10.45 4.16 19.15
N ASP A 311 -10.31 4.65 20.39
CA ASP A 311 -11.42 5.09 21.23
C ASP A 311 -11.56 6.63 21.30
N ALA A 312 -10.77 7.39 20.53
CA ALA A 312 -10.80 8.86 20.57
C ALA A 312 -12.00 9.47 19.84
N HIS A 313 -12.42 8.83 18.74
CA HIS A 313 -13.55 9.24 17.91
C HIS A 313 -14.33 8.00 17.47
N PRO A 314 -15.62 8.16 17.13
CA PRO A 314 -16.36 7.08 16.47
C PRO A 314 -15.67 6.70 15.15
N PHE A 315 -15.62 5.39 14.85
CA PHE A 315 -15.03 4.89 13.63
C PHE A 315 -15.62 5.56 12.38
N ALA A 316 -14.74 5.90 11.44
CA ALA A 316 -15.09 6.40 10.13
C ALA A 316 -15.48 5.21 9.24
N THR A 317 -16.78 4.95 9.12
CA THR A 317 -17.34 3.87 8.29
C THR A 317 -18.48 4.43 7.43
N ALA A 318 -18.86 3.72 6.36
CA ALA A 318 -20.02 4.09 5.56
C ALA A 318 -21.29 4.23 6.41
N SER A 319 -21.50 3.32 7.36
CA SER A 319 -22.68 3.33 8.24
C SER A 319 -22.66 4.45 9.28
N SER A 320 -21.50 4.78 9.86
CA SER A 320 -21.41 5.92 10.79
C SER A 320 -21.55 7.25 10.06
N LEU A 321 -21.04 7.37 8.82
CA LEU A 321 -21.25 8.53 7.97
C LEU A 321 -22.72 8.71 7.61
N GLU A 322 -23.42 7.64 7.21
CA GLU A 322 -24.86 7.66 6.93
C GLU A 322 -25.66 8.11 8.16
N ARG A 323 -25.42 7.51 9.33
CA ARG A 323 -26.08 7.91 10.59
C ARG A 323 -25.79 9.35 11.00
N ALA A 324 -24.56 9.83 10.76
CA ALA A 324 -24.20 11.22 11.00
C ALA A 324 -24.95 12.16 10.05
N ILE A 325 -25.03 11.85 8.76
CA ILE A 325 -25.78 12.63 7.78
C ILE A 325 -27.28 12.69 8.14
N ASP A 326 -27.89 11.55 8.52
CA ASP A 326 -29.29 11.50 8.98
C ASP A 326 -29.50 12.37 10.21
N THR A 327 -28.59 12.29 11.18
CA THR A 327 -28.65 13.12 12.40
C THR A 327 -28.53 14.60 12.07
N MET A 328 -27.63 14.98 11.14
CA MET A 328 -27.55 16.38 10.69
C MET A 328 -28.85 16.82 10.03
N ALA A 329 -29.44 16.00 9.16
CA ALA A 329 -30.70 16.31 8.49
C ALA A 329 -31.84 16.58 9.49
N ASP A 330 -31.92 15.78 10.56
CA ASP A 330 -32.92 15.93 11.63
C ASP A 330 -32.75 17.22 12.45
N ARG A 331 -31.53 17.75 12.54
CA ARG A 331 -31.20 18.96 13.35
C ARG A 331 -31.18 20.23 12.52
N MET A 332 -31.01 20.13 11.20
CA MET A 332 -30.94 21.25 10.27
C MET A 332 -32.31 21.87 9.94
N ASN A 333 -32.33 23.15 9.61
CA ASN A 333 -33.41 23.75 8.85
C ASN A 333 -33.20 23.49 7.35
N PRO A 334 -33.98 22.59 6.70
CA PRO A 334 -33.72 22.14 5.32
C PRO A 334 -33.81 23.25 4.27
N GLY A 335 -34.46 24.37 4.60
CA GLY A 335 -34.62 25.53 3.73
C GLY A 335 -33.48 26.55 3.80
N SER A 336 -32.58 26.45 4.80
CA SER A 336 -31.53 27.45 5.02
C SER A 336 -30.16 26.85 5.31
N ASP A 337 -30.08 25.79 6.11
CA ASP A 337 -28.77 25.37 6.64
C ASP A 337 -27.97 24.59 5.62
N VAL A 338 -26.65 24.60 5.81
CA VAL A 338 -25.68 23.97 4.90
C VAL A 338 -24.97 22.85 5.64
N LEU A 339 -24.87 21.67 5.02
CA LEU A 339 -24.01 20.59 5.50
C LEU A 339 -22.67 20.63 4.76
N ALA A 340 -21.58 20.79 5.49
CA ALA A 340 -20.23 20.57 4.99
C ALA A 340 -19.76 19.16 5.36
N VAL A 341 -19.39 18.36 4.36
CA VAL A 341 -18.80 17.03 4.56
C VAL A 341 -17.37 17.07 4.05
N PHE A 342 -16.42 16.91 4.97
CA PHE A 342 -15.00 16.81 4.68
C PHE A 342 -14.54 15.36 4.77
N LEU A 343 -14.00 14.82 3.69
CA LEU A 343 -13.51 13.45 3.57
C LEU A 343 -12.01 13.49 3.31
N THR A 344 -11.22 12.89 4.19
CA THR A 344 -9.77 12.75 4.02
C THR A 344 -9.33 11.30 4.21
N SER A 345 -8.62 10.77 3.21
CA SER A 345 -8.09 9.40 3.18
C SER A 345 -7.21 9.20 1.94
N HIS A 346 -6.71 7.97 1.73
CA HIS A 346 -6.25 7.56 0.40
C HIS A 346 -7.40 7.49 -0.59
N GLY A 347 -7.04 7.61 -1.87
CA GLY A 347 -7.96 7.41 -2.97
C GLY A 347 -7.44 6.33 -3.92
N SER A 348 -8.34 5.48 -4.40
CA SER A 348 -8.00 4.42 -5.35
C SER A 348 -8.19 4.86 -6.80
N PRO A 349 -7.46 4.27 -7.77
CA PRO A 349 -7.68 4.50 -9.20
C PRO A 349 -9.11 4.17 -9.68
N ASP A 350 -9.83 3.34 -8.92
CA ASP A 350 -11.24 3.01 -9.15
C ASP A 350 -12.20 4.06 -8.57
N HIS A 351 -11.70 5.24 -8.22
CA HIS A 351 -12.45 6.40 -7.75
C HIS A 351 -13.19 6.16 -6.42
N ARG A 352 -12.52 5.46 -5.50
CA ARG A 352 -13.02 5.21 -4.14
C ARG A 352 -12.18 5.95 -3.11
N LEU A 353 -12.83 6.43 -2.06
CA LEU A 353 -12.17 6.88 -0.84
C LEU A 353 -11.94 5.65 0.05
N VAL A 354 -10.69 5.36 0.36
CA VAL A 354 -10.32 4.17 1.14
C VAL A 354 -10.81 4.30 2.58
N VAL A 355 -11.42 3.23 3.10
CA VAL A 355 -11.80 3.13 4.50
C VAL A 355 -11.08 1.94 5.12
N SER A 356 -10.11 2.19 6.00
CA SER A 356 -9.19 1.18 6.50
C SER A 356 -8.92 1.35 7.99
N LEU A 357 -9.07 0.27 8.75
CA LEU A 357 -8.64 0.18 10.14
C LEU A 357 -8.43 -1.30 10.51
N PRO A 358 -7.27 -1.91 10.18
CA PRO A 358 -7.00 -3.28 10.56
C PRO A 358 -7.14 -3.48 12.08
N PRO A 359 -7.73 -4.61 12.55
CA PRO A 359 -8.15 -5.77 11.76
C PRO A 359 -9.57 -5.68 11.16
N TYR A 360 -10.28 -4.56 11.33
CA TYR A 360 -11.63 -4.38 10.81
C TYR A 360 -11.63 -4.21 9.29
N GLN A 361 -12.67 -4.75 8.65
CA GLN A 361 -12.89 -4.62 7.20
C GLN A 361 -14.13 -3.77 6.98
N PHE A 362 -13.95 -2.64 6.29
CA PHE A 362 -15.00 -1.70 5.99
C PHE A 362 -15.14 -1.51 4.48
N ASP A 363 -16.34 -1.11 4.05
CA ASP A 363 -16.57 -0.73 2.67
C ASP A 363 -16.03 0.68 2.40
N ASP A 364 -15.26 0.82 1.31
CA ASP A 364 -14.82 2.12 0.80
C ASP A 364 -16.02 3.02 0.41
N ILE A 365 -15.84 4.33 0.51
CA ILE A 365 -16.85 5.29 0.07
C ILE A 365 -16.71 5.55 -1.43
N THR A 366 -17.79 5.27 -2.17
CA THR A 366 -17.92 5.64 -3.59
C THR A 366 -18.67 6.98 -3.72
N PRO A 367 -18.45 7.75 -4.80
CA PRO A 367 -19.18 8.99 -4.99
C PRO A 367 -20.70 8.78 -5.17
N GLN A 368 -21.12 7.62 -5.68
CA GLN A 368 -22.53 7.25 -5.77
C GLN A 368 -23.14 6.94 -4.41
N ALA A 369 -22.41 6.21 -3.54
CA ALA A 369 -22.88 5.93 -2.19
C ALA A 369 -23.06 7.22 -1.38
N LEU A 370 -22.07 8.12 -1.41
CA LEU A 370 -22.18 9.43 -0.75
C LEU A 370 -23.34 10.25 -1.31
N ARG A 371 -23.54 10.22 -2.63
CA ARG A 371 -24.68 10.88 -3.28
C ARG A 371 -26.01 10.35 -2.74
N SER A 372 -26.15 9.03 -2.68
CA SER A 372 -27.35 8.36 -2.14
C SER A 372 -27.62 8.76 -0.69
N MET A 373 -26.62 8.65 0.20
CA MET A 373 -26.77 9.03 1.61
C MET A 373 -27.30 10.46 1.78
N LEU A 374 -26.70 11.42 1.05
CA LEU A 374 -27.10 12.83 1.13
C LEU A 374 -28.50 13.10 0.55
N ASP A 375 -28.85 12.45 -0.57
CA ASP A 375 -30.15 12.62 -1.22
C ASP A 375 -31.28 11.96 -0.40
N GLU A 376 -31.03 10.78 0.17
CA GLU A 376 -31.99 10.02 0.98
C GLU A 376 -32.29 10.73 2.31
N ALA A 377 -31.26 11.31 2.95
CA ALA A 377 -31.43 12.18 4.12
C ALA A 377 -32.08 13.54 3.80
N GLY A 378 -32.26 13.88 2.51
CA GLY A 378 -32.88 15.13 2.10
C GLY A 378 -32.00 16.37 2.29
N ILE A 379 -30.68 16.21 2.37
CA ILE A 379 -29.73 17.31 2.49
C ILE A 379 -29.69 18.10 1.17
N ARG A 380 -30.29 19.30 1.19
CA ARG A 380 -30.38 20.16 0.02
C ARG A 380 -29.08 20.92 -0.26
N TYR A 381 -28.64 21.73 0.70
CA TYR A 381 -27.47 22.60 0.54
C TYR A 381 -26.25 21.91 1.12
N ARG A 382 -25.29 21.57 0.26
CA ARG A 382 -24.14 20.75 0.62
C ARG A 382 -22.82 21.31 0.08
N VAL A 383 -21.80 21.32 0.94
CA VAL A 383 -20.40 21.56 0.59
C VAL A 383 -19.66 20.26 0.81
N ILE A 384 -19.08 19.68 -0.23
CA ILE A 384 -18.38 18.39 -0.14
C ILE A 384 -16.92 18.64 -0.48
N ILE A 385 -16.02 18.31 0.44
CA ILE A 385 -14.58 18.52 0.29
C ILE A 385 -13.92 17.14 0.37
N VAL A 386 -13.24 16.72 -0.69
CA VAL A 386 -12.60 15.39 -0.78
C VAL A 386 -11.09 15.57 -0.94
N SER A 387 -10.35 15.27 0.12
CA SER A 387 -8.89 15.24 0.18
C SER A 387 -8.39 13.81 -0.03
N ALA A 388 -8.22 13.43 -1.30
CA ALA A 388 -7.71 12.11 -1.69
C ALA A 388 -7.15 12.12 -3.13
N CYS A 389 -6.37 11.09 -3.47
CA CYS A 389 -5.98 10.81 -4.85
C CYS A 389 -7.22 10.51 -5.71
N TYR A 390 -7.20 10.91 -6.98
CA TYR A 390 -8.28 10.70 -7.95
C TYR A 390 -9.64 11.31 -7.53
N SER A 391 -9.65 12.24 -6.57
CA SER A 391 -10.86 12.77 -5.94
C SER A 391 -11.75 13.56 -6.90
N GLY A 392 -11.22 14.09 -8.00
CA GLY A 392 -11.99 14.77 -9.05
C GLY A 392 -13.14 13.93 -9.63
N ALA A 393 -13.07 12.60 -9.50
CA ALA A 393 -14.15 11.70 -9.89
C ALA A 393 -15.43 11.86 -9.04
N PHE A 394 -15.34 12.48 -7.86
CA PHE A 394 -16.49 12.79 -7.01
C PHE A 394 -17.33 13.96 -7.54
N VAL A 395 -16.78 14.81 -8.41
CA VAL A 395 -17.48 16.02 -8.89
C VAL A 395 -18.75 15.68 -9.66
N ALA A 396 -18.65 14.87 -10.72
CA ALA A 396 -19.78 14.62 -11.62
C ALA A 396 -20.98 13.87 -10.98
N PRO A 397 -20.79 12.91 -10.06
CA PRO A 397 -21.92 12.27 -9.37
C PRO A 397 -22.61 13.17 -8.33
N LEU A 398 -21.88 14.12 -7.75
CA LEU A 398 -22.37 14.97 -6.65
C LEU A 398 -22.84 16.35 -7.11
N GLU A 399 -22.55 16.75 -8.35
CA GLU A 399 -22.92 18.07 -8.84
C GLU A 399 -24.44 18.26 -8.90
N THR A 400 -24.92 19.32 -8.25
CA THR A 400 -26.32 19.81 -8.37
C THR A 400 -26.33 21.33 -8.25
N PRO A 401 -27.45 22.01 -8.59
CA PRO A 401 -27.58 23.46 -8.36
C PRO A 401 -27.35 23.90 -6.91
N ASP A 402 -27.60 23.02 -5.93
CA ASP A 402 -27.50 23.29 -4.50
C ASP A 402 -26.25 22.63 -3.86
N THR A 403 -25.23 22.28 -4.66
CA THR A 403 -24.00 21.61 -4.19
C THR A 403 -22.73 22.33 -4.60
N MET A 404 -21.77 22.41 -3.68
CA MET A 404 -20.37 22.74 -3.95
C MET A 404 -19.53 21.49 -3.74
N VAL A 405 -18.66 21.15 -4.69
CA VAL A 405 -17.73 20.01 -4.58
C VAL A 405 -16.32 20.53 -4.77
N ILE A 406 -15.43 20.26 -3.82
CA ILE A 406 -14.03 20.66 -3.82
C ILE A 406 -13.17 19.39 -3.71
N THR A 407 -12.15 19.26 -4.56
CA THR A 407 -11.33 18.05 -4.64
C THR A 407 -9.85 18.40 -4.65
N ALA A 408 -9.04 17.59 -3.98
CA ALA A 408 -7.59 17.79 -3.89
C ALA A 408 -6.85 17.44 -5.18
N SER A 409 -7.45 16.67 -6.07
CA SER A 409 -6.84 16.27 -7.34
C SER A 409 -7.89 16.07 -8.44
N ALA A 410 -7.46 16.10 -9.71
CA ALA A 410 -8.29 15.66 -10.83
C ALA A 410 -8.52 14.14 -10.81
N ALA A 411 -9.54 13.68 -11.53
CA ALA A 411 -9.96 12.27 -11.56
C ALA A 411 -8.87 11.29 -12.03
N ASP A 412 -7.86 11.76 -12.77
CA ASP A 412 -6.72 10.99 -13.30
C ASP A 412 -5.38 11.31 -12.60
N ARG A 413 -5.41 12.00 -11.44
CA ARG A 413 -4.21 12.51 -10.76
C ARG A 413 -4.16 12.08 -9.29
N SER A 414 -2.95 11.93 -8.77
CA SER A 414 -2.71 11.79 -7.33
C SER A 414 -2.71 13.16 -6.63
N SER A 415 -3.01 13.16 -5.33
CA SER A 415 -2.72 14.25 -4.40
C SER A 415 -1.55 13.86 -3.48
N PHE A 416 -0.98 14.83 -2.76
CA PHE A 416 0.29 14.66 -2.04
C PHE A 416 0.17 15.03 -0.55
N GLY A 417 1.15 14.56 0.26
CA GLY A 417 1.31 14.94 1.67
C GLY A 417 0.84 13.91 2.71
N CYS A 418 0.47 12.69 2.31
CA CYS A 418 -0.10 11.66 3.18
C CYS A 418 0.97 10.80 3.92
N ARG A 419 1.96 11.44 4.57
CA ARG A 419 3.04 10.71 5.27
C ARG A 419 2.77 10.59 6.77
N ASP A 420 3.31 9.53 7.39
CA ASP A 420 3.26 9.37 8.84
C ASP A 420 4.00 10.50 9.56
N GLY A 421 3.40 10.99 10.64
CA GLY A 421 3.89 12.15 11.40
C GLY A 421 3.65 13.52 10.74
N ALA A 422 3.03 13.59 9.55
CA ALA A 422 2.53 14.86 9.03
C ALA A 422 1.25 15.27 9.76
N GLN A 423 1.14 16.57 10.04
CA GLN A 423 -0.07 17.16 10.61
C GLN A 423 -1.16 17.43 9.56
N TRP A 424 -0.77 17.51 8.29
CA TRP A 424 -1.65 17.90 7.18
C TRP A 424 -1.21 17.26 5.87
N THR A 425 -2.18 16.97 5.00
CA THR A 425 -1.90 16.81 3.56
C THR A 425 -1.57 18.16 2.94
N ASP A 426 -0.99 18.15 1.74
CA ASP A 426 -0.62 19.41 1.07
C ASP A 426 -1.86 20.24 0.70
N PHE A 427 -2.94 19.56 0.31
CA PHE A 427 -4.21 20.21 0.03
C PHE A 427 -4.88 20.72 1.30
N GLY A 428 -5.00 19.89 2.35
CA GLY A 428 -5.67 20.30 3.59
C GLY A 428 -4.97 21.48 4.26
N ARG A 429 -3.63 21.50 4.29
CA ARG A 429 -2.87 22.67 4.76
C ARG A 429 -3.19 23.92 3.94
N ALA A 430 -3.06 23.82 2.61
CA ALA A 430 -3.24 24.97 1.73
C ALA A 430 -4.68 25.50 1.73
N PHE A 431 -5.66 24.61 1.90
CA PHE A 431 -7.08 24.95 1.89
C PHE A 431 -7.59 25.39 3.26
N PHE A 432 -7.44 24.58 4.31
CA PHE A 432 -7.98 24.90 5.64
C PHE A 432 -7.07 25.86 6.40
N ALA A 433 -5.86 25.41 6.74
CA ALA A 433 -4.96 26.12 7.64
C ALA A 433 -4.49 27.48 7.07
N ASP A 434 -4.11 27.51 5.79
CA ASP A 434 -3.53 28.72 5.21
C ASP A 434 -4.59 29.66 4.62
N ALA A 435 -5.68 29.12 4.07
CA ALA A 435 -6.60 29.90 3.25
C ALA A 435 -7.99 30.09 3.87
N LEU A 436 -8.66 29.04 4.32
CA LEU A 436 -10.00 29.13 4.91
C LEU A 436 -9.97 29.91 6.22
N ALA A 437 -8.99 29.61 7.08
CA ALA A 437 -8.79 30.32 8.35
C ALA A 437 -8.57 31.84 8.15
N ARG A 438 -8.00 32.25 7.01
CA ARG A 438 -7.75 33.66 6.67
C ARG A 438 -8.91 34.33 5.93
N ASP A 439 -9.44 33.64 4.92
CA ASP A 439 -10.33 34.24 3.91
C ASP A 439 -11.81 34.14 4.34
N GLY A 440 -12.18 33.13 5.13
CA GLY A 440 -13.55 32.89 5.61
C GLY A 440 -14.54 32.52 4.50
N SER A 441 -14.05 32.06 3.35
CA SER A 441 -14.85 31.75 2.17
C SER A 441 -14.28 30.53 1.47
N PHE A 442 -15.09 29.47 1.28
CA PHE A 442 -14.65 28.24 0.60
C PHE A 442 -14.14 28.51 -0.82
N GLU A 443 -14.82 29.38 -1.57
CA GLU A 443 -14.42 29.71 -2.95
C GLU A 443 -13.09 30.48 -2.97
N ASP A 444 -12.90 31.45 -2.06
CA ASP A 444 -11.67 32.23 -1.99
C ASP A 444 -10.50 31.37 -1.48
N ALA A 445 -10.77 30.53 -0.47
CA ALA A 445 -9.82 29.58 0.07
C ALA A 445 -9.32 28.61 -1.01
N PHE A 446 -10.21 28.07 -1.84
CA PHE A 446 -9.83 27.21 -2.95
C PHE A 446 -8.94 27.94 -3.98
N ARG A 447 -9.29 29.18 -4.36
CA ARG A 447 -8.46 29.96 -5.30
C ARG A 447 -7.06 30.24 -4.74
N SER A 448 -6.93 30.43 -3.44
CA SER A 448 -5.65 30.59 -2.75
C SER A 448 -4.87 29.27 -2.71
N ALA A 449 -5.53 28.17 -2.34
CA ALA A 449 -4.95 26.84 -2.23
C ALA A 449 -4.38 26.35 -3.57
N VAL A 450 -5.11 26.48 -4.67
CA VAL A 450 -4.65 26.06 -6.02
C VAL A 450 -3.34 26.76 -6.40
N LYS A 451 -3.19 28.05 -6.08
CA LYS A 451 -1.95 28.79 -6.37
C LYS A 451 -0.79 28.28 -5.52
N ALA A 452 -1.03 28.03 -4.23
CA ALA A 452 -0.01 27.53 -3.31
C ALA A 452 0.46 26.11 -3.72
N ILE A 453 -0.49 25.23 -4.03
CA ILE A 453 -0.25 23.86 -4.49
C ILE A 453 0.54 23.86 -5.80
N ALA A 454 0.09 24.59 -6.82
CA ALA A 454 0.78 24.65 -8.10
C ALA A 454 2.22 25.18 -7.97
N ALA A 455 2.45 26.19 -7.11
CA ALA A 455 3.78 26.71 -6.84
C ALA A 455 4.66 25.67 -6.12
N ARG A 456 4.12 24.92 -5.17
CA ARG A 456 4.81 23.85 -4.46
C ARG A 456 5.17 22.71 -5.40
N GLU A 457 4.20 22.17 -6.14
CA GLU A 457 4.39 21.08 -7.10
C GLU A 457 5.43 21.45 -8.16
N THR A 458 5.42 22.69 -8.65
CA THR A 458 6.44 23.18 -9.59
C THR A 458 7.84 23.17 -8.97
N ARG A 459 8.00 23.63 -7.72
CA ARG A 459 9.29 23.61 -7.01
C ARG A 459 9.79 22.19 -6.77
N GLU A 460 8.87 21.28 -6.48
CA GLU A 460 9.16 19.89 -6.15
C GLU A 460 9.24 18.98 -7.38
N HIS A 461 9.00 19.53 -8.58
CA HIS A 461 8.97 18.81 -9.86
C HIS A 461 7.93 17.69 -9.88
N GLU A 462 6.80 17.90 -9.21
CA GLU A 462 5.69 16.97 -9.18
C GLU A 462 4.79 17.12 -10.40
N ILE A 463 4.10 16.04 -10.76
CA ILE A 463 2.99 16.11 -11.72
C ILE A 463 1.85 16.86 -11.04
N PRO A 464 1.32 17.95 -11.63
CA PRO A 464 0.29 18.73 -10.96
C PRO A 464 -0.95 17.92 -10.61
N SER A 465 -1.39 17.99 -9.35
CA SER A 465 -2.60 17.31 -8.86
C SER A 465 -3.87 17.87 -9.49
N GLN A 466 -3.86 19.15 -9.90
CA GLN A 466 -4.99 19.88 -10.49
C GLN A 466 -6.25 19.82 -9.62
N PRO A 467 -6.24 20.40 -8.39
CA PRO A 467 -7.43 20.48 -7.55
C PRO A 467 -8.60 21.12 -8.32
N GLN A 468 -9.83 20.66 -8.07
CA GLN A 468 -11.02 21.11 -8.82
C GLN A 468 -12.10 21.63 -7.87
N ILE A 469 -12.90 22.57 -8.38
CA ILE A 469 -14.10 23.08 -7.69
C ILE A 469 -15.29 23.12 -8.66
N PHE A 470 -16.41 22.57 -8.21
CA PHE A 470 -17.73 22.77 -8.79
C PHE A 470 -18.59 23.57 -7.82
N ILE A 471 -19.39 24.51 -8.34
CA ILE A 471 -20.25 25.36 -7.50
C ILE A 471 -21.59 25.59 -8.21
N GLY A 472 -22.64 24.98 -7.67
CA GLY A 472 -24.02 25.23 -8.07
C GLY A 472 -24.49 26.66 -7.74
N ASN A 473 -25.41 27.20 -8.54
CA ASN A 473 -25.90 28.56 -8.35
C ASN A 473 -26.67 28.75 -7.03
N GLY A 474 -27.43 27.75 -6.60
CA GLY A 474 -28.23 27.80 -5.38
C GLY A 474 -27.37 27.72 -4.11
N ILE A 475 -26.35 26.85 -4.09
CA ILE A 475 -25.40 26.83 -2.95
C ILE A 475 -24.59 28.12 -2.88
N ARG A 476 -24.18 28.69 -4.03
CA ARG A 476 -23.39 29.92 -4.04
C ARG A 476 -24.14 31.07 -3.39
N GLU A 477 -25.42 31.21 -3.70
CA GLU A 477 -26.25 32.22 -3.06
C GLU A 477 -26.45 31.91 -1.58
N ARG A 478 -26.62 30.64 -1.22
CA ARG A 478 -26.79 30.25 0.17
C ARG A 478 -25.56 30.57 1.04
N LEU A 479 -24.36 30.25 0.56
CA LEU A 479 -23.12 30.48 1.30
C LEU A 479 -22.87 31.97 1.58
N ARG A 480 -23.42 32.90 0.79
CA ARG A 480 -23.35 34.35 1.07
C ARG A 480 -24.12 34.77 2.33
N THR A 481 -25.02 33.91 2.81
CA THR A 481 -25.85 34.17 3.99
C THR A 481 -25.24 33.61 5.27
N LEU A 482 -24.18 32.80 5.19
CA LEU A 482 -23.44 32.32 6.35
C LEU A 482 -22.73 33.49 7.06
N GLN A 483 -22.80 33.49 8.38
CA GLN A 483 -22.02 34.39 9.21
C GLN A 483 -20.62 33.81 9.37
N THR A 484 -19.61 34.68 9.32
CA THR A 484 -18.20 34.28 9.46
C THR A 484 -17.55 35.10 10.55
N HIS A 485 -16.90 34.43 11.50
CA HIS A 485 -16.05 35.09 12.49
C HIS A 485 -14.64 35.20 11.90
N ARG A 486 -14.28 36.40 11.45
CA ARG A 486 -12.90 36.67 11.03
C ARG A 486 -12.03 36.75 12.28
N GLY A 487 -11.21 35.73 12.51
CA GLY A 487 -10.21 35.75 13.57
C GLY A 487 -9.20 36.89 13.33
N ASP A 488 -8.96 37.69 14.35
CA ASP A 488 -7.85 38.64 14.38
C ASP A 488 -6.52 37.85 14.42
N GLY A 489 -6.00 37.45 13.26
CA GLY A 489 -4.57 37.25 12.98
C GLY A 489 -3.71 36.47 13.98
N GLY A 490 -4.24 35.43 14.63
CA GLY A 490 -3.45 34.50 15.43
C GLY A 490 -2.69 33.51 14.54
N SER A 491 -1.36 33.64 14.49
CA SER A 491 -0.46 32.70 13.82
C SER A 491 -0.59 31.28 14.41
N PHE A 492 -1.29 30.37 13.72
CA PHE A 492 -1.17 28.94 13.94
C PHE A 492 0.11 28.44 13.27
N ALA A 493 1.24 28.69 13.93
CA ALA A 493 2.51 28.06 13.63
C ALA A 493 2.85 27.13 14.80
N ASP A 494 3.04 25.86 14.48
CA ASP A 494 3.57 24.78 15.33
C ASP A 494 2.78 24.47 16.62
N THR A 495 1.71 23.67 16.49
CA THR A 495 1.33 22.65 17.49
C THR A 495 0.90 21.39 16.79
#